data_AF-A0A934HB54-F1
#
_entry.id   AF-A0A934HB54-F1
#
_cell.length_a   1.000
_cell.length_b   1.000
_cell.length_c   1.000
_cell.angle_alpha   90.00
_cell.angle_beta   90.00
_cell.angle_gamma   90.00
#
_symmetry.space_group_name_H-M   'P 1'
#
loop_
_entity.id
_entity.type
_entity.pdbx_description
1 polymer ?
#
loop_
_entity_poly.entity_id
_entity_poly.type
_entity_poly.pdbx_seq_one_letter_code
_entity_poly.pdbx_strand_id
1 'polypeptide(L)'
;TLLLSRATLPRERLRDGQLRAYDLRPLVADLWLDKWAPGRATLGMRLVTGSQAAGRPEEVLAALGWADVTASFHRTRLVLS
;
A
#
# COMPACT_ATOMS: atom_id res chain seq x y z
N THR A 1 9.55 -11.31 -6.08
CA THR A 1 8.12 -11.30 -6.51
C THR A 1 7.63 -9.87 -6.57
N LEU A 2 7.17 -9.41 -7.74
CA LEU A 2 6.68 -8.03 -7.92
C LEU A 2 5.27 -7.94 -7.32
N LEU A 3 5.03 -7.05 -6.35
CA LEU A 3 3.72 -6.92 -5.68
C LEU A 3 2.56 -6.73 -6.67
N LEU A 4 2.80 -5.97 -7.75
CA LEU A 4 1.82 -5.71 -8.80
C LEU A 4 1.51 -6.92 -9.69
N SER A 5 2.39 -7.92 -9.77
CA SER A 5 2.15 -9.13 -10.58
C SER A 5 1.27 -10.16 -9.88
N ARG A 6 0.96 -9.95 -8.58
CA ARG A 6 0.07 -10.84 -7.83
C ARG A 6 -1.38 -10.54 -8.17
N ALA A 7 -2.17 -11.61 -8.36
CA ALA A 7 -3.60 -11.50 -8.58
C ALA A 7 -4.35 -11.10 -7.29
N THR A 8 -3.85 -11.53 -6.13
CA THR A 8 -4.43 -11.23 -4.82
C THR A 8 -3.33 -10.93 -3.80
N LEU A 9 -3.66 -10.12 -2.81
CA LEU A 9 -2.85 -9.77 -1.64
C LEU A 9 -3.75 -9.86 -0.40
N PRO A 10 -3.98 -11.08 0.13
CA PRO A 10 -4.82 -11.26 1.31
C PRO A 10 -4.18 -10.56 2.52
N ARG A 11 -4.99 -9.78 3.22
CA ARG A 11 -4.61 -9.03 4.42
C ARG A 11 -5.71 -9.13 5.46
N GLU A 12 -5.32 -8.88 6.70
CA GLU A 12 -6.22 -8.81 7.84
C GLU A 12 -5.99 -7.49 8.56
N ARG A 13 -7.08 -6.88 9.03
CA ARG A 13 -7.02 -5.65 9.80
C ARG A 13 -8.02 -5.68 10.94
N LEU A 14 -7.61 -5.16 12.09
CA LEU A 14 -8.52 -4.89 13.19
C LEU A 14 -9.36 -3.64 12.88
N ARG A 15 -10.68 -3.80 12.85
CA ARG A 15 -11.66 -2.72 12.70
C ARG A 15 -12.75 -2.92 13.74
N ASP A 16 -12.96 -1.90 14.57
CA ASP A 16 -13.99 -1.90 15.62
C ASP A 16 -13.87 -3.13 16.55
N GLY A 17 -12.64 -3.54 16.87
CA GLY A 17 -12.35 -4.72 17.69
C GLY A 17 -12.48 -6.08 16.97
N GLN A 18 -12.86 -6.08 15.69
CA GLN A 18 -13.01 -7.30 14.88
C GLN A 18 -11.92 -7.41 13.83
N LEU A 19 -11.36 -8.62 13.69
CA LEU A 19 -10.44 -8.93 12.59
C LEU A 19 -11.23 -9.07 11.29
N ARG A 20 -10.89 -8.27 10.28
CA ARG A 20 -11.51 -8.33 8.95
C ARG A 20 -10.46 -8.68 7.91
N ALA A 21 -10.72 -9.76 7.17
CA ALA A 21 -9.94 -10.14 6.01
C ALA A 21 -10.39 -9.35 4.78
N TYR A 22 -9.44 -8.95 3.94
CA TYR A 22 -9.70 -8.26 2.67
C TYR A 22 -8.54 -8.48 1.69
N ASP A 23 -8.78 -8.21 0.42
CA ASP A 23 -7.74 -8.20 -0.61
C ASP A 23 -7.21 -6.77 -0.79
N LEU A 24 -5.91 -6.57 -0.58
CA LEU A 24 -5.22 -5.29 -0.79
C LEU A 24 -4.94 -5.02 -2.27
N ARG A 25 -4.85 -6.05 -3.11
CA ARG A 25 -4.46 -5.91 -4.52
C ARG A 25 -5.29 -4.91 -5.32
N PRO A 26 -6.64 -4.88 -5.22
CA PRO A 26 -7.45 -3.88 -5.94
C PRO A 26 -7.25 -2.45 -5.44
N LEU A 27 -6.69 -2.27 -4.24
CA LEU A 27 -6.43 -0.94 -3.67
C LEU A 27 -5.09 -0.34 -4.12
N VAL A 28 -4.24 -1.12 -4.79
CA VAL A 28 -2.95 -0.70 -5.34
C VAL A 28 -3.06 -0.58 -6.85
N ALA A 29 -3.31 0.62 -7.34
CA ALA A 29 -3.42 0.87 -8.78
C ALA A 29 -2.04 0.92 -9.44
N ASP A 30 -1.04 1.51 -8.76
CA ASP A 30 0.32 1.62 -9.28
C ASP A 30 1.34 1.71 -8.12
N LEU A 31 2.56 1.26 -8.38
CA LEU A 31 3.69 1.27 -7.44
C LEU A 31 5.00 1.34 -8.22
N TRP A 32 5.82 2.35 -7.93
CA TRP A 32 7.11 2.55 -8.60
C TRP A 32 8.18 3.05 -7.62
N LEU A 33 9.43 2.84 -8.00
CA LEU A 33 10.58 3.41 -7.31
C LEU A 33 10.83 4.82 -7.86
N ASP A 34 10.71 5.84 -7.02
CA ASP A 34 10.94 7.24 -7.39
C ASP A 34 12.43 7.60 -7.24
N LYS A 35 13.02 7.27 -6.08
CA LYS A 35 14.44 7.53 -5.79
C LYS A 35 15.04 6.40 -5.01
N TRP A 36 16.33 6.15 -5.27
CA TRP A 36 17.14 5.20 -4.53
C TRP A 36 18.46 5.84 -4.12
N ALA A 37 18.83 5.66 -2.85
CA ALA A 37 20.15 6.00 -2.34
C ALA A 37 20.56 4.96 -1.28
N PRO A 38 21.86 4.86 -0.93
CA PRO A 38 22.29 3.95 0.12
C PRO A 38 21.50 4.19 1.42
N GLY A 39 20.84 3.14 1.91
CA GLY A 39 20.05 3.16 3.15
C GLY A 39 18.69 3.88 3.07
N ARG A 40 18.26 4.38 1.90
CA ARG A 40 16.94 5.02 1.76
C ARG A 40 16.33 4.85 0.37
N ALA A 41 15.02 4.65 0.34
CA ALA A 41 14.25 4.63 -0.90
C ALA A 41 13.04 5.56 -0.79
N THR A 42 12.66 6.16 -1.92
CA THR A 42 11.38 6.84 -2.07
C THR A 42 10.55 6.04 -3.04
N LEU A 43 9.38 5.59 -2.58
CA LEU A 43 8.42 4.88 -3.39
C LEU A 43 7.27 5.82 -3.74
N GLY A 44 6.89 5.81 -5.01
CA GLY A 44 5.64 6.39 -5.42
C GLY A 44 4.58 5.29 -5.51
N MET A 45 3.35 5.65 -5.18
CA MET A 45 2.21 4.73 -5.24
C MET A 45 0.94 5.46 -5.60
N ARG A 46 0.07 4.79 -6.35
CA ARG A 46 -1.30 5.22 -6.61
C ARG A 46 -2.23 4.27 -5.90
N LEU A 47 -2.89 4.75 -4.85
CA LEU A 47 -3.81 3.97 -4.03
C LEU A 47 -5.24 4.40 -4.29
N VAL A 48 -6.15 3.42 -4.30
CA VAL A 48 -7.58 3.66 -4.47
C VAL A 48 -8.20 3.97 -3.11
N THR A 49 -9.04 5.00 -3.06
CA THR A 49 -9.92 5.27 -1.91
C THR A 49 -11.37 5.16 -2.36
N GLY A 50 -12.08 4.15 -1.87
CA GLY A 50 -13.46 3.87 -2.23
C GLY A 50 -14.37 3.80 -1.02
N SER A 51 -15.67 3.63 -1.25
CA SER A 51 -16.69 3.53 -0.20
C SER A 51 -16.51 2.31 0.71
N GLN A 52 -15.93 1.23 0.19
CA GLN A 52 -15.74 -0.03 0.92
C GLN A 52 -14.39 -0.11 1.63
N ALA A 53 -13.34 0.44 1.03
CA ALA A 53 -11.98 0.40 1.56
C ALA A 53 -11.11 1.54 1.01
N ALA A 54 -10.09 1.92 1.77
CA ALA A 54 -9.08 2.86 1.35
C ALA A 54 -7.71 2.17 1.42
N GLY A 55 -6.97 2.19 0.30
CA GLY A 55 -5.61 1.69 0.26
C GLY A 55 -4.71 2.56 1.11
N ARG A 56 -3.97 1.94 2.03
CA ARG A 56 -3.07 2.64 2.93
C ARG A 56 -1.62 2.31 2.62
N PRO A 57 -0.72 3.31 2.57
CA PRO A 57 0.66 3.08 2.17
C PRO A 57 1.41 2.14 3.13
N GLU A 58 1.07 2.13 4.42
CA GLU A 58 1.63 1.20 5.39
C GLU A 58 1.27 -0.27 5.11
N GLU A 59 0.08 -0.54 4.57
CA GLU A 59 -0.34 -1.90 4.21
C GLU A 59 0.44 -2.42 3.00
N VAL A 60 0.79 -1.51 2.08
CA VAL A 60 1.62 -1.81 0.92
C VAL A 60 3.06 -2.09 1.35
N LEU A 61 3.64 -1.29 2.25
CA LEU A 61 4.99 -1.58 2.78
C LEU A 61 5.04 -2.93 3.48
N ALA A 62 4.04 -3.24 4.32
CA ALA A 62 3.97 -4.55 4.95
C ALA A 62 3.85 -5.68 3.93
N ALA A 63 3.07 -5.50 2.85
CA ALA A 63 2.98 -6.47 1.75
C ALA A 63 4.28 -6.63 0.94
N LEU A 64 5.16 -5.62 0.96
CA LEU A 64 6.52 -5.68 0.40
C LEU A 64 7.55 -6.32 1.34
N GLY A 65 7.15 -6.70 2.57
CA GLY A 65 8.06 -7.22 3.58
C GLY A 65 8.79 -6.14 4.38
N TRP A 66 8.26 -4.91 4.38
CA TRP A 66 8.85 -3.74 5.05
C TRP A 66 7.92 -3.19 6.14
N ALA A 67 7.33 -4.08 6.95
CA ALA A 67 6.44 -3.65 8.03
C ALA A 67 7.18 -2.84 9.12
N ASP A 68 8.45 -3.15 9.37
CA ASP A 68 9.25 -2.59 10.47
C ASP A 68 10.16 -1.42 10.04
N VAL A 69 10.04 -0.94 8.80
CA VAL A 69 10.88 0.18 8.33
C VAL A 69 10.31 1.51 8.80
N THR A 70 11.18 2.43 9.19
CA THR A 70 10.78 3.82 9.43
C THR A 70 10.47 4.49 8.10
N ALA A 71 9.23 4.91 7.90
CA ALA A 71 8.76 5.57 6.69
C ALA A 71 7.98 6.84 7.01
N SER A 72 8.09 7.85 6.12
CA SER A 72 7.21 9.01 6.09
C SER A 72 6.30 8.92 4.87
N PHE A 73 5.05 9.37 5.02
CA PHE A 73 4.04 9.31 3.97
C PHE A 73 3.54 10.71 3.63
N HIS A 74 3.54 11.05 2.35
CA HIS A 74 3.06 12.33 1.85
C HIS A 74 2.05 12.10 0.72
N ARG A 75 0.82 12.58 0.91
CA ARG A 75 -0.16 12.61 -0.17
C ARG A 75 0.14 13.79 -1.08
N THR A 76 0.59 13.52 -2.30
CA THR A 76 1.02 14.57 -3.25
C THR A 76 -0.07 14.96 -4.24
N ARG A 77 -1.06 14.09 -4.49
CA ARG A 77 -2.15 14.33 -5.44
C ARG A 77 -3.41 13.56 -5.04
N LEU A 78 -4.56 14.10 -5.42
CA LEU A 78 -5.84 13.40 -5.47
C LEU A 78 -6.26 13.26 -6.94
N VAL A 79 -6.58 12.05 -7.38
CA VAL A 79 -7.02 11.76 -8.76
C VAL A 79 -8.49 11.36 -8.69
N LEU A 80 -9.34 12.12 -9.38
CA LEU A 80 -10.76 11.83 -9.54
C LEU A 80 -10.95 11.09 -10.87
N SER A 81 -11.66 9.98 -10.85
CA SER A 81 -11.97 9.13 -12.01
C SER A 81 -13.46 8.87 -12.08
#